data_AF-A0A2N2N6W9-F1
#
_entry.id   AF-A0A2N2N6W9-F1
#
_cell.length_a   1.000
_cell.length_b   1.000
_cell.length_c   1.000
_cell.angle_alpha   90.00
_cell.angle_beta   90.00
_cell.angle_gamma   90.00
#
_symmetry.space_group_name_H-M   'P 1'
#
loop_
_entity.id
_entity.type
_entity.pdbx_description
1 polymer ?
#
loop_
_entity_poly.entity_id
_entity_poly.type
_entity_poly.pdbx_seq_one_letter_code
_entity_poly.pdbx_strand_id
1 'polypeptide(L)' 'MAERFIGTVKWFNPAKGYGFLGREGAEDVFVHFSAIVMDGYR' A
#
# COMPACT_ATOMS: atom_id res chain seq x y z
N MET A 1 -2.63 18.29 -9.06
CA MET A 1 -1.93 17.06 -9.50
C MET A 1 -1.84 16.11 -8.32
N ALA A 2 -2.14 14.82 -8.49
CA ALA A 2 -1.79 13.83 -7.48
C ALA A 2 -0.34 13.40 -7.72
N GLU A 3 0.54 13.66 -6.76
CA GLU A 3 1.94 13.22 -6.81
C GLU A 3 1.98 11.71 -6.57
N ARG A 4 2.61 10.97 -7.49
CA ARG A 4 2.80 9.52 -7.37
C ARG A 4 4.19 9.26 -6.79
N PHE A 5 4.26 8.43 -5.77
CA PHE A 5 5.50 8.01 -5.14
C PHE A 5 5.61 6.48 -5.22
N ILE A 6 6.84 5.99 -5.35
CA ILE A 6 7.17 4.57 -5.28
C ILE A 6 7.69 4.30 -3.87
N GLY A 7 7.20 3.26 -3.23
CA GLY A 7 7.70 2.80 -1.94
C GLY A 7 7.51 1.30 -1.80
N THR A 8 8.04 0.75 -0.71
CA THR A 8 8.06 -0.69 -0.48
C THR A 8 7.02 -1.05 0.56
N VAL A 9 6.25 -2.11 0.31
CA VAL A 9 5.30 -2.64 1.31
C VAL A 9 6.09 -3.12 2.52
N LYS A 10 5.92 -2.44 3.65
CA LYS A 10 6.61 -2.78 4.90
C LYS A 10 5.94 -3.99 5.54
N TRP A 11 4.62 -4.00 5.53
CA TRP A 11 3.83 -5.17 5.91
C TRP A 11 2.41 -5.05 5.32
N PHE A 12 1.79 -6.19 5.01
CA PHE A 12 0.42 -6.26 4.54
C PHE A 12 -0.27 -7.47 5.15
N ASN A 13 -1.48 -7.28 5.66
CA ASN A 13 -2.31 -8.35 6.18
C ASN A 13 -3.44 -8.67 5.19
N PRO A 14 -3.33 -9.76 4.42
CA PRO A 14 -4.35 -10.13 3.44
C PRO A 14 -5.67 -10.56 4.09
N ALA A 15 -5.63 -11.14 5.29
CA ALA A 15 -6.86 -11.56 5.99
C ALA A 15 -7.69 -10.35 6.47
N LYS A 16 -7.03 -9.24 6.84
CA LYS A 16 -7.71 -8.01 7.25
C LYS A 16 -7.86 -6.99 6.11
N GLY A 17 -7.17 -7.16 4.98
CA GLY A 17 -7.26 -6.27 3.82
C GLY A 17 -6.58 -4.90 4.02
N TYR A 18 -5.60 -4.76 4.89
CA TYR A 18 -4.87 -3.52 5.07
C TYR A 18 -3.38 -3.73 5.35
N GLY A 19 -2.59 -2.68 5.13
CA GLY A 19 -1.17 -2.69 5.40
C GLY A 19 -0.58 -1.28 5.47
N PHE A 20 0.75 -1.24 5.53
CA PHE A 20 1.51 0.00 5.50
C PHE A 20 2.61 -0.08 4.44
N LEU A 21 2.74 1.01 3.69
CA LEU A 21 3.78 1.21 2.70
C LEU A 21 4.83 2.15 3.29
N GLY A 22 6.05 1.65 3.38
CA GLY A 22 7.20 2.44 3.80
C GLY A 22 7.74 3.26 2.64
N ARG A 23 8.13 4.50 2.94
CA ARG A 23 8.83 5.39 2.01
C ARG A 23 10.18 5.74 2.61
N GLU A 24 11.24 5.74 1.80
CA GLU A 24 12.56 6.16 2.29
C GLU A 24 12.52 7.64 2.67
N GLY A 25 12.88 7.93 3.92
CA GLY A 25 12.94 9.30 4.45
C GLY A 25 11.59 9.96 4.74
N ALA A 26 10.48 9.22 4.71
CA ALA A 26 9.14 9.75 4.97
C ALA A 26 8.29 8.81 5.83
N GLU A 27 7.13 9.31 6.22
CA GLU A 27 6.19 8.61 7.10
C GLU A 27 5.54 7.42 6.38
N ASP A 28 5.26 6.36 7.16
CA ASP A 28 4.56 5.17 6.68
C ASP A 28 3.15 5.53 6.21
N VAL A 29 2.78 5.07 5.01
CA VAL A 29 1.48 5.36 4.40
C VAL A 29 0.56 4.17 4.62
N PHE A 30 -0.62 4.41 5.19
CA PHE A 30 -1.64 3.38 5.32
C PHE A 30 -2.23 3.03 3.95
N VAL A 31 -2.35 1.73 3.66
CA VAL A 31 -2.92 1.21 2.42
C VAL A 31 -4.04 0.23 2.74
N HIS A 32 -5.20 0.44 2.13
CA HIS A 32 -6.34 -0.48 2.18
C HIS A 32 -6.44 -1.26 0.87
N PHE A 33 -6.84 -2.53 0.93
CA PHE A 33 -6.94 -3.41 -0.24
C PHE A 33 -7.83 -2.83 -1.35
N SER A 34 -8.86 -2.08 -0.97
CA SER A 34 -9.76 -1.42 -1.93
C SER A 34 -9.06 -0.40 -2.83
N ALA A 35 -7.89 0.10 -2.44
CA ALA A 35 -7.08 1.02 -3.25
C ALA A 35 -6.01 0.29 -4.09
N ILE A 36 -5.83 -1.01 -3.89
CA ILE A 36 -4.88 -1.82 -4.64
C ILE A 36 -5.56 -2.25 -5.94
N VAL A 37 -5.17 -1.60 -7.04
CA VAL A 37 -5.56 -2.00 -8.39
C VAL A 37 -4.70 -3.21 -8.79
N MET A 38 -5.14 -4.41 -8.39
CA MET A 38 -4.59 -5.66 -8.91
C MET A 38 -5.57 -6.29 -9.89
N ASP A 39 -5.05 -6.83 -10.99
CA ASP A 39 -5.82 -7.60 -11.96
C ASP A 39 -6.09 -9.00 -11.38
N GLY A 40 -7.06 -9.09 -10.47
CA GLY A 40 -7.60 -10.35 -9.95
C GLY A 40 -6.89 -10.90 -8.70
N TYR A 41 -7.58 -10.83 -7.57
CA TYR A 41 -7.47 -11.87 -6.54
C TYR A 41 -8.42 -12.99 -6.99
N ARG A 42 -7.90 -14.13 -7.45
CA ARG A 42 -8.68 -15.32 -7.82
C ARG A 42 -8.30 -16.48 -6.90
#